data_AF-A0A9X4QYI3-F1
#
_entry.id   AF-A0A9X4QYI3-F1
#
_cell.length_a   1.000
_cell.length_b   1.000
_cell.length_c   1.000
_cell.angle_alpha   90.00
_cell.angle_beta   90.00
_cell.angle_gamma   90.00
#
_symmetry.space_group_name_H-M   'P 1'
#
loop_
_entity.id
_entity.type
_entity.pdbx_description
1 polymer ?
#
loop_
_entity_poly.entity_id
_entity_poly.type
_entity_poly.pdbx_seq_one_letter_code
_entity_poly.pdbx_strand_id
1 'polypeptide(L)'
;MKKIRIGLGIAELVMLIAACLFLVPFLNVLLASFKPSSEVFDALHFPSSWEFAHYGAILGEGRFAQSLFNTVVITSLSLGLVVLFTSMAGYAIGRSGKGLFQIVFFYSDLGHDHSAAIDDHPDF
;
A
#
# COMPACT_ATOMS: atom_id res chain seq x y z
N MET A 1 -8.61 24.56 21.28
CA MET A 1 -7.20 24.34 20.83
C MET A 1 -6.50 23.10 21.44
N LYS A 2 -6.56 22.80 22.75
CA LYS A 2 -5.86 21.62 23.33
C LYS A 2 -6.48 20.25 22.96
N LYS A 3 -7.81 20.14 22.86
CA LYS A 3 -8.52 18.88 22.51
C LYS A 3 -8.12 18.32 21.14
N ILE A 4 -7.92 19.20 20.16
CA ILE A 4 -7.50 18.85 18.78
C ILE A 4 -6.11 18.18 18.76
N ARG A 5 -5.18 18.64 19.62
CA ARG A 5 -3.81 18.08 19.70
C ARG A 5 -3.78 16.69 20.36
N ILE A 6 -4.72 16.41 21.26
CA ILE A 6 -4.85 15.09 21.91
C ILE A 6 -5.47 14.08 20.96
N GLY A 7 -6.49 14.48 20.18
CA GLY A 7 -7.06 13.64 19.12
C GLY A 7 -6.04 13.26 18.05
N LEU A 8 -5.16 14.20 17.67
CA LEU A 8 -4.08 13.95 16.72
C LEU A 8 -3.03 12.97 17.25
N GLY A 9 -2.60 13.11 18.52
CA GLY A 9 -1.62 12.19 19.10
C GLY A 9 -2.15 10.76 19.28
N ILE A 10 -3.45 10.61 19.58
CA ILE A 10 -4.10 9.30 19.62
C ILE A 10 -4.18 8.70 18.21
N ALA A 11 -4.57 9.48 17.21
CA ALA A 11 -4.61 9.02 15.82
C ALA A 11 -3.23 8.58 15.31
N GLU A 12 -2.17 9.32 15.64
CA GLU A 12 -0.80 8.95 15.31
C GLU A 12 -0.38 7.64 15.97
N LEU A 13 -0.67 7.46 17.26
CA LEU A 13 -0.39 6.21 17.96
C LEU A 13 -1.15 5.02 17.35
N VAL A 14 -2.42 5.19 17.00
CA VAL A 14 -3.23 4.14 16.35
C VAL A 14 -2.67 3.80 14.97
N MET A 15 -2.28 4.81 14.17
CA MET A 15 -1.65 4.60 12.86
C MET A 15 -0.31 3.85 12.99
N LEU A 16 0.50 4.18 14.00
CA LEU A 16 1.76 3.47 14.27
C LEU A 16 1.52 2.01 14.66
N ILE A 17 0.55 1.74 15.54
CA ILE A 17 0.18 0.37 15.90
C ILE A 17 -0.32 -0.40 14.66
N ALA A 18 -1.17 0.22 13.85
CA ALA A 18 -1.66 -0.39 12.62
C ALA A 18 -0.49 -0.71 11.66
N ALA A 19 0.44 0.23 11.45
CA ALA A 19 1.63 0.01 10.65
C ALA A 19 2.49 -1.16 11.16
N CYS A 20 2.70 -1.24 12.48
CA CYS A 20 3.40 -2.38 13.10
C CYS A 20 2.68 -3.71 12.87
N LEU A 21 1.35 -3.74 12.98
CA LEU A 21 0.56 -4.94 12.71
C LEU A 21 0.67 -5.39 11.24
N PHE A 22 0.66 -4.44 10.31
CA PHE A 22 0.89 -4.74 8.88
C PHE A 22 2.29 -5.28 8.60
N LEU A 23 3.31 -4.88 9.38
CA LEU A 23 4.69 -5.35 9.21
C LEU A 23 4.90 -6.80 9.66
N VAL A 24 4.10 -7.31 10.61
CA VAL A 24 4.22 -8.68 11.15
C VAL A 24 4.26 -9.77 10.05
N PRO A 25 3.33 -9.83 9.08
CA PRO A 25 3.39 -10.82 8.02
C PRO A 25 4.62 -10.67 7.10
N PHE A 26 5.10 -9.44 6.86
CA PHE A 26 6.32 -9.23 6.08
C PHE A 26 7.56 -9.74 6.82
N LEU A 27 7.65 -9.50 8.13
CA LEU A 27 8.72 -10.05 8.96
C LEU A 27 8.69 -11.58 8.95
N ASN A 28 7.50 -12.18 9.00
CA ASN A 28 7.35 -13.63 8.91
C ASN A 28 7.87 -14.19 7.57
N VAL A 29 7.53 -13.55 6.45
CA VAL A 29 8.03 -13.95 5.12
C VAL A 29 9.54 -13.79 5.01
N LEU A 30 10.09 -12.69 5.55
CA LEU A 30 11.54 -12.46 5.56
C LEU A 30 12.27 -13.52 6.36
N LEU A 31 11.82 -13.81 7.59
CA LEU A 31 12.42 -14.86 8.42
C LEU A 31 12.26 -16.23 7.77
N ALA A 32 11.09 -16.54 7.22
CA ALA A 32 10.84 -17.79 6.51
C ALA A 32 11.77 -17.99 5.30
N SER A 33 12.17 -16.91 4.62
CA SER A 33 13.10 -16.98 3.49
C SER A 33 14.53 -17.39 3.87
N PHE A 34 14.87 -17.41 5.16
CA PHE A 34 16.16 -17.88 5.69
C PHE A 34 16.06 -19.18 6.50
N LYS A 35 14.85 -19.69 6.76
CA LYS A 35 14.61 -20.90 7.55
C LYS A 35 14.83 -22.16 6.70
N PRO A 36 15.34 -23.26 7.31
CA PRO A 36 15.34 -24.56 6.67
C PRO A 36 13.90 -25.02 6.35
N SER A 37 13.73 -25.82 5.29
CA SER A 37 12.40 -26.24 4.80
C SER A 37 11.53 -26.98 5.83
N SER A 38 12.13 -27.56 6.87
CA SER A 38 11.44 -28.22 7.98
C SER A 38 10.76 -27.24 8.95
N GLU A 39 11.20 -25.98 8.98
CA GLU A 39 10.82 -24.96 9.97
C GLU A 39 9.93 -23.84 9.38
N VAL A 40 9.59 -23.93 8.10
CA VAL A 40 8.86 -22.88 7.36
C VAL A 40 7.42 -22.69 7.85
N PHE A 41 6.80 -23.73 8.42
CA PHE A 41 5.42 -23.69 8.92
C PHE A 41 5.28 -23.07 10.31
N ASP A 42 6.39 -22.90 11.03
CA ASP A 42 6.37 -22.29 12.35
C ASP A 42 6.37 -20.76 12.21
N ALA A 43 5.21 -20.17 12.47
CA ALA A 43 5.02 -18.73 12.39
C ALA A 43 5.83 -17.99 13.47
N LEU A 44 6.52 -16.93 13.07
CA LEU A 44 7.23 -15.97 13.94
C LEU A 44 8.35 -16.52 14.84
N HIS A 45 8.82 -17.77 14.65
CA HIS A 45 10.06 -18.20 15.32
C HIS A 45 11.30 -17.61 14.63
N PHE A 46 12.38 -17.42 15.41
CA PHE A 46 13.71 -17.11 14.88
C PHE A 46 14.37 -18.38 14.33
N PRO A 47 14.97 -18.35 13.12
CA PRO A 47 15.53 -19.54 12.49
C PRO A 47 16.57 -20.22 13.39
N SER A 48 16.53 -21.55 13.48
CA SER A 48 17.55 -22.33 14.20
C SER A 48 18.92 -22.25 13.52
N SER A 49 18.93 -22.10 12.19
CA SER A 49 20.10 -21.92 11.34
C SER A 49 19.76 -21.03 10.14
N TRP A 50 20.73 -20.24 9.68
CA TRP A 50 20.56 -19.34 8.54
C TRP A 50 20.94 -20.08 7.25
N GLU A 51 19.96 -20.47 6.44
CA GLU A 51 20.19 -21.18 5.18
C GLU A 51 20.15 -20.25 3.97
N PHE A 52 21.33 -19.93 3.42
CA PHE A 52 21.46 -19.17 2.17
C PHE A 52 21.40 -20.06 0.92
N ALA A 53 21.41 -21.39 1.09
CA ALA A 53 21.38 -22.34 -0.01
C ALA A 53 20.10 -22.22 -0.87
N HIS A 54 18.98 -21.83 -0.27
CA HIS A 54 17.71 -21.59 -0.97
C HIS A 54 17.86 -20.52 -2.07
N TYR A 55 18.55 -19.42 -1.80
CA TYR A 55 18.80 -18.38 -2.79
C TYR A 55 19.69 -18.89 -3.93
N GLY A 56 20.74 -19.66 -3.61
CA GLY A 56 21.62 -20.25 -4.61
C GLY A 56 20.90 -21.21 -5.55
N ALA A 57 20.01 -22.05 -5.01
CA ALA A 57 19.18 -22.97 -5.79
C ALA A 57 18.23 -22.22 -6.73
N ILE A 58 17.48 -21.25 -6.20
CA ILE A 58 16.48 -20.49 -6.97
C ILE A 58 17.14 -19.61 -8.04
N LEU A 59 18.27 -18.96 -7.72
CA LEU A 59 19.00 -18.12 -8.69
C LEU A 59 19.73 -18.95 -9.74
N GLY A 60 20.13 -20.18 -9.40
CA GLY A 60 20.71 -21.14 -10.34
C GLY A 60 19.68 -21.75 -11.29
N GLU A 61 18.40 -21.77 -10.91
CA GLU A 61 17.32 -22.16 -11.80
C GLU A 61 17.07 -21.08 -12.87
N GLY A 62 17.47 -21.34 -14.11
CA GLY A 62 17.29 -20.40 -15.23
C GLY A 62 15.84 -19.94 -15.46
N ARG A 63 14.85 -20.72 -14.99
CA ARG A 63 13.42 -20.37 -15.05
C ARG A 63 13.05 -19.19 -14.16
N PHE A 64 13.73 -19.01 -13.03
CA PHE A 64 13.48 -17.88 -12.11
C PHE A 64 13.97 -16.55 -12.70
N ALA A 65 15.17 -16.53 -13.27
CA ALA A 65 15.67 -15.34 -13.97
C ALA A 65 14.78 -14.97 -15.17
N GLN A 66 14.30 -15.97 -15.92
CA GLN A 66 13.39 -15.76 -17.03
C GLN A 66 12.01 -15.23 -16.56
N SER A 67 11.45 -15.76 -15.46
CA SER A 67 10.16 -15.28 -14.95
C SER A 67 10.25 -13.86 -14.40
N LEU A 68 11.36 -13.50 -13.74
CA LEU A 68 11.64 -12.12 -13.34
C LEU A 68 11.69 -11.19 -14.55
N PHE A 69 12.46 -11.55 -15.59
CA PHE A 69 12.57 -10.73 -16.80
C PHE A 69 11.22 -10.56 -17.51
N ASN A 70 10.47 -11.65 -17.68
CA ASN A 70 9.14 -11.61 -18.29
C ASN A 70 8.20 -10.67 -17.51
N THR A 71 8.23 -10.72 -16.18
CA THR A 71 7.41 -9.88 -15.32
C THR A 71 7.78 -8.41 -15.47
N VAL A 72 9.08 -8.08 -15.48
CA VAL A 72 9.55 -6.70 -15.69
C VAL A 72 9.13 -6.17 -17.07
N VAL A 73 9.26 -6.98 -18.12
CA VAL A 73 8.85 -6.58 -19.48
C VAL A 73 7.35 -6.32 -19.56
N ILE A 74 6.53 -7.26 -19.07
CA ILE A 74 5.07 -7.15 -19.13
C ILE A 74 4.58 -5.98 -18.28
N THR A 75 5.11 -5.81 -17.07
CA THR A 75 4.71 -4.71 -16.17
C THR A 75 5.13 -3.34 -16.72
N SER A 76 6.34 -3.21 -17.26
CA SER A 76 6.82 -1.95 -17.84
C SER A 76 6.01 -1.54 -19.06
N LEU A 77 5.72 -2.49 -19.95
CA LEU A 77 4.89 -2.23 -21.13
C LEU A 77 3.46 -1.85 -20.74
N SER A 78 2.87 -2.60 -19.81
CA SER A 78 1.54 -2.32 -19.28
C SER A 78 1.46 -0.94 -18.64
N LEU A 79 2.40 -0.61 -17.75
CA LEU A 79 2.45 0.68 -17.09
C LEU A 79 2.67 1.83 -18.08
N GLY A 80 3.52 1.63 -19.09
CA GLY A 80 3.73 2.62 -20.16
C GLY A 80 2.44 2.93 -20.92
N LEU A 81 1.67 1.90 -21.29
CA LEU A 81 0.37 2.09 -21.93
C LEU A 81 -0.65 2.75 -21.00
N VAL A 82 -0.73 2.29 -19.75
CA VAL A 82 -1.62 2.89 -18.74
C VAL A 82 -1.31 4.36 -18.55
N VAL A 83 -0.05 4.75 -18.37
CA VAL A 83 0.35 6.16 -18.20
C VAL A 83 0.01 6.98 -19.44
N LEU A 84 0.25 6.46 -20.64
CA LEU A 84 -0.08 7.15 -21.89
C LEU A 84 -1.59 7.46 -21.97
N PHE A 85 -2.43 6.44 -21.80
CA PHE A 85 -3.89 6.59 -21.92
C PHE A 85 -4.50 7.36 -20.74
N THR A 86 -4.05 7.12 -19.51
CA THR A 86 -4.55 7.84 -18.33
C THR A 86 -4.15 9.30 -18.35
N SER A 87 -2.97 9.67 -18.85
CA SER A 87 -2.56 11.06 -19.03
C SER A 87 -3.44 11.77 -20.07
N MET A 88 -3.67 11.14 -21.24
CA MET A 88 -4.54 11.70 -22.27
C MET A 88 -6.00 11.81 -21.79
N ALA A 89 -6.51 10.78 -21.09
CA ALA A 89 -7.85 10.80 -20.51
C ALA A 89 -7.96 11.86 -19.41
N GLY A 90 -6.96 11.99 -18.54
CA GLY A 90 -6.89 13.01 -17.50
C GLY A 90 -6.89 14.42 -18.07
N TYR A 91 -6.12 14.66 -19.15
CA TYR A 91 -6.13 15.94 -19.86
C TYR A 91 -7.49 16.23 -20.51
N ALA A 92 -8.07 15.24 -21.19
CA ALA A 92 -9.39 15.37 -21.81
C ALA A 92 -10.47 15.68 -20.76
N ILE A 93 -10.47 14.99 -19.62
CA ILE A 93 -11.40 15.24 -18.50
C ILE A 93 -11.18 16.64 -17.92
N GLY A 94 -9.93 17.02 -17.62
CA GLY A 94 -9.61 18.33 -17.05
C GLY A 94 -10.00 19.50 -17.96
N ARG A 95 -9.94 19.32 -19.29
CA ARG A 95 -10.31 20.37 -20.24
C ARG A 95 -11.79 20.36 -20.66
N SER A 96 -12.47 19.20 -20.59
CA SER A 96 -13.81 19.02 -21.17
C SER A 96 -14.92 19.78 -20.45
N GLY A 97 -14.74 20.26 -19.22
CA GLY A 97 -15.77 21.01 -18.48
C GLY A 97 -17.09 20.24 -18.29
N LYS A 98 -17.12 18.93 -18.55
CA LYS A 98 -18.31 18.08 -18.42
C LYS A 98 -18.42 17.63 -16.97
N GLY A 99 -19.60 17.81 -16.39
CA GLY A 99 -19.90 17.76 -14.96
C GLY A 99 -19.50 16.51 -14.17
N LEU A 100 -18.97 15.45 -14.78
CA LEU A 100 -18.50 14.26 -14.06
C LEU A 100 -17.32 14.56 -13.11
N PHE A 101 -16.38 15.43 -13.52
CA PHE A 101 -15.28 15.86 -12.63
C PHE A 101 -15.79 16.78 -11.51
N GLN A 102 -16.73 17.69 -11.82
CA GLN A 102 -17.39 18.51 -10.80
C GLN A 102 -18.17 17.65 -9.80
N ILE A 103 -18.84 16.57 -10.22
CA ILE A 103 -19.56 15.66 -9.32
C ILE A 103 -18.59 14.98 -8.35
N VAL A 104 -17.47 14.42 -8.84
CA VAL A 104 -16.47 13.77 -7.96
C VAL A 104 -15.85 14.76 -6.97
N PHE A 105 -15.48 15.97 -7.42
CA PHE A 105 -14.98 17.01 -6.53
C PHE A 105 -16.04 17.53 -5.54
N PHE A 106 -17.29 17.72 -5.97
CA PHE A 106 -18.39 18.11 -5.10
C PHE A 106 -18.65 17.05 -4.02
N TYR A 107 -18.60 15.75 -4.35
CA TYR A 107 -18.78 14.70 -3.33
C TYR A 107 -17.64 14.70 -2.30
N SER A 108 -16.40 15.00 -2.70
CA SER A 108 -15.29 15.16 -1.73
C SER A 108 -15.38 16.43 -0.89
N ASP A 109 -15.87 17.53 -1.44
CA ASP A 109 -16.06 18.81 -0.71
C ASP A 109 -17.28 18.77 0.23
N LEU A 110 -18.40 18.18 -0.20
CA LEU A 110 -19.62 18.07 0.60
C LEU A 110 -19.43 17.18 1.85
N GLY A 111 -18.48 16.24 1.81
CA GLY A 111 -18.10 15.44 2.98
C GLY A 111 -17.28 16.19 4.03
N HIS A 112 -16.54 17.24 3.62
CA HIS A 112 -15.73 18.07 4.52
C HIS A 112 -16.61 19.08 5.29
N ASP A 113 -17.65 19.62 4.65
CA ASP A 113 -18.52 20.64 5.24
C ASP A 113 -19.48 20.06 6.31
N HIS A 114 -19.89 18.79 6.16
CA HIS A 114 -20.77 18.13 7.14
C HIS A 114 -20.07 17.85 8.49
N SER A 115 -18.73 17.76 8.51
CA SER A 115 -17.97 17.63 9.76
C SER A 115 -17.77 18.98 10.46
N ALA A 116 -17.77 20.09 9.72
CA ALA A 116 -17.66 21.45 10.29
C ALA A 116 -19.00 21.95 10.85
N ALA A 117 -20.13 21.54 10.27
CA ALA A 117 -21.47 21.93 10.74
C ALA A 117 -21.93 21.22 12.03
N ILE A 118 -21.33 20.09 12.40
CA ILE A 118 -21.64 19.37 13.65
C ILE A 118 -20.87 19.95 14.86
N ASP A 119 -19.77 20.66 14.63
CA ASP A 119 -18.92 21.24 15.69
C ASP A 119 -19.33 22.69 16.05
N ASP A 120 -20.28 23.30 15.32
CA ASP A 120 -20.76 24.68 15.52
C ASP A 120 -22.19 24.75 16.11
N HIS A 121 -22.73 23.63 16.61
CA HIS A 121 -23.95 23.68 17.42
C HIS A 121 -23.54 23.95 18.88
N PRO A 122 -23.77 25.16 19.43
CA PRO A 122 -23.70 25.33 20.87
C PRO A 122 -24.76 24.41 21.47
N ASP A 123 -24.25 23.54 22.32
CA ASP A 123 -24.93 22.81 23.37
C ASP A 123 -26.20 23.53 23.84
N PHE A 124 -27.35 23.04 23.34
CA PHE A 124 -28.64 23.09 24.01
C PHE A 124 -29.04 21.65 24.34
#